data_AF-A0A9K3L6U1-F1
#
_entry.id   AF-A0A9K3L6U1-F1
#
_cell.length_a   1.000
_cell.length_b   1.000
_cell.length_c   1.000
_cell.angle_alpha   90.00
_cell.angle_beta   90.00
_cell.angle_gamma   90.00
#
_symmetry.space_group_name_H-M   'P 1'
#
loop_
_entity.id
_entity.type
_entity.pdbx_description
1 polymer ?
#
loop_
_entity_poly.entity_id
_entity_poly.type
_entity_poly.pdbx_seq_one_letter_code
_entity_poly.pdbx_strand_id
1 'polypeptide(L)'
;MTLVVTRNSKDKDSLFFSKTTGGLTPPSVAWLLAGPLILTGQYRWGIAAFVIGLIWALKLAMEQIDDSDRIEMRYNVLSPEDLMAELESLEDESTTTTTTTTTTTSATGNPSSETSKRIKYLEGLAALAKKYNQQKKPQLALWCQQIAFTTLRLYPTDNEIVAGSISLLALIAKDTQTRKRYKYQPNDYGLSVPIDALKKTLERAKEEEDETKEELFAETLRKGCLFLGAVCNDNEDGLAMQVVQEGGLELILDAANWFRLHEAVSNWALWAIFTLAFDQLQIKVQLVRCLGIPTICELMKNNPSSLEVNRHGTALLFDLLRENPNDSPDNANNIKWDPWEVRKMALASGLHDVVFSAMNEFSDSMDIMMMGQEILIGTGFQGDVPVYQQM
;
A
#
# COMPACT_ATOMS: atom_id res chain seq x y z
N MET A 1 4.05 -4.71 7.13
CA MET A 1 3.66 -3.42 6.51
C MET A 1 3.28 -2.50 7.65
N THR A 2 4.21 -1.64 8.08
CA THR A 2 3.97 -0.69 9.17
C THR A 2 3.49 0.61 8.51
N LEU A 3 2.24 1.01 8.75
CA LEU A 3 1.75 2.34 8.41
C LEU A 3 2.47 3.33 9.34
N VAL A 4 3.57 3.92 8.87
CA VAL A 4 4.30 4.93 9.64
C VAL A 4 3.79 6.29 9.18
N VAL A 5 2.87 6.87 9.94
CA VAL A 5 2.51 8.29 9.80
C VAL A 5 3.57 9.09 10.55
N THR A 6 4.46 9.76 9.84
CA THR A 6 5.51 10.60 10.42
C THR A 6 4.91 11.91 10.93
N ARG A 7 4.66 12.03 12.24
CA ARG A 7 4.19 13.29 12.85
C ARG A 7 5.32 14.15 13.40
N ASN A 8 5.37 15.40 12.94
CA ASN A 8 6.25 16.44 13.46
C ASN A 8 5.74 16.94 14.82
N SER A 9 6.29 16.43 15.94
CA SER A 9 5.83 16.74 17.31
C SER A 9 6.47 17.98 17.96
N LYS A 10 6.93 18.97 17.16
CA LYS A 10 7.92 19.95 17.65
C LYS A 10 7.45 20.91 18.76
N ASP A 11 6.16 21.08 19.00
CA ASP A 11 5.64 22.06 19.97
C ASP A 11 4.69 21.50 21.04
N LYS A 12 5.12 20.47 21.79
CA LYS A 12 4.40 20.06 23.02
C LYS A 12 5.04 20.68 24.27
N ASP A 13 4.20 21.30 25.12
CA ASP A 13 4.57 21.77 26.46
C ASP A 13 5.10 20.59 27.28
N SER A 14 6.11 20.81 28.13
CA SER A 14 6.60 19.73 29.00
C SER A 14 5.68 19.58 30.20
N LEU A 15 5.67 18.39 30.81
CA LEU A 15 4.91 18.12 32.04
C LEU A 15 5.22 19.13 33.15
N PHE A 16 6.46 19.66 33.17
CA PHE A 16 6.95 20.56 34.22
C PHE A 16 6.86 22.04 33.89
N PHE A 17 7.12 22.38 32.63
CA PHE A 17 7.20 23.75 32.14
C PHE A 17 6.34 23.92 30.88
N SER A 18 5.47 24.91 30.94
CA SER A 18 4.75 25.39 29.76
C SER A 18 5.71 26.23 28.92
N LYS A 19 5.93 25.83 27.67
CA LYS A 19 6.75 26.59 26.71
C LYS A 19 6.05 27.89 26.30
N THR A 20 4.72 27.87 26.24
CA THR A 20 3.91 29.05 25.85
C THR A 20 3.95 30.17 26.89
N THR A 21 3.94 29.83 28.19
CA THR A 21 3.92 30.83 29.26
C THR A 21 5.26 31.00 29.98
N GLY A 22 6.22 30.09 29.75
CA GLY A 22 7.51 30.05 30.47
C GLY A 22 7.38 29.69 31.95
N GLY A 23 6.19 29.30 32.42
CA GLY A 23 5.87 29.03 33.82
C GLY A 23 5.77 27.55 34.20
N LEU A 24 5.71 27.29 35.50
CA LEU A 24 5.39 25.96 36.05
C LEU A 24 3.95 25.58 35.70
N THR A 25 3.76 24.35 35.24
CA THR A 25 2.42 23.82 34.99
C THR A 25 1.65 23.61 36.30
N PRO A 26 0.31 23.64 36.29
CA PRO A 26 -0.49 23.38 37.49
C PRO A 26 -0.16 22.06 38.23
N PRO A 27 0.12 20.93 37.53
CA PRO A 27 0.61 19.71 38.17
C PRO A 27 1.91 19.91 38.95
N SER A 28 2.85 20.66 38.38
CA SER A 28 4.16 20.93 39.00
C SER A 28 4.03 21.76 40.27
N VAL A 29 3.12 22.73 40.27
CA VAL A 29 2.82 23.52 41.47
C VAL A 29 2.23 22.63 42.56
N ALA A 30 1.29 21.75 42.23
CA ALA A 30 0.69 20.82 43.19
C ALA A 30 1.73 19.86 43.78
N TRP A 31 2.66 19.34 42.96
CA TRP A 31 3.74 18.48 43.43
C TRP A 31 4.81 19.21 44.25
N LEU A 32 5.13 20.46 43.90
CA LEU A 32 6.02 21.31 44.70
C LEU A 32 5.44 21.61 46.08
N LEU A 33 4.11 21.79 46.19
CA LEU A 33 3.42 22.00 47.47
C LEU A 33 3.31 20.70 48.29
N ALA A 34 3.25 19.53 47.65
CA ALA A 34 3.16 18.25 48.34
C ALA A 34 4.39 17.96 49.21
N GLY A 35 5.60 18.28 48.74
CA GLY A 35 6.86 18.01 49.46
C GLY A 35 6.92 18.60 50.88
N PRO A 36 6.77 19.93 51.05
CA PRO A 36 6.76 20.57 52.36
C PRO A 36 5.66 20.06 53.30
N LEU A 37 4.48 19.73 52.78
CA LEU A 37 3.38 19.17 53.58
C LEU A 37 3.73 17.78 54.13
N ILE A 38 4.42 16.95 53.35
CA ILE A 38 4.91 15.65 53.81
C ILE A 38 6.00 15.84 54.88
N LEU A 39 6.96 16.75 54.65
CA LEU A 39 8.08 16.98 55.57
C LEU A 39 7.67 17.57 56.94
N THR A 40 6.57 18.32 56.98
CA THR A 40 6.01 18.91 58.21
C THR A 40 5.09 17.96 58.98
N GLY A 41 4.99 16.69 58.56
CA GLY A 41 4.16 15.67 59.19
C GLY A 41 2.67 15.74 58.83
N GLN A 42 2.28 16.59 57.88
CA GLN A 42 0.91 16.71 57.37
C GLN A 42 0.64 15.75 56.21
N TYR A 43 0.92 14.46 56.41
CA TYR A 43 0.90 13.43 55.36
C TYR A 43 -0.42 13.38 54.57
N ARG A 44 -1.57 13.56 55.21
CA ARG A 44 -2.88 13.54 54.54
C ARG A 44 -2.98 14.62 53.46
N TRP A 45 -2.55 15.83 53.77
CA TRP A 45 -2.58 16.96 52.82
C TRP A 45 -1.51 16.84 51.75
N GLY A 46 -0.32 16.35 52.10
CA GLY A 46 0.75 16.07 51.15
C GLY A 46 0.36 15.03 50.11
N ILE A 47 -0.23 13.90 50.54
CA ILE A 47 -0.74 12.86 49.64
C ILE A 47 -1.87 13.41 48.76
N ALA A 48 -2.81 14.17 49.34
CA ALA A 48 -3.90 14.78 48.57
C ALA A 48 -3.37 15.72 47.48
N ALA A 49 -2.42 16.61 47.80
CA ALA A 49 -1.78 17.50 46.83
C ALA A 49 -1.06 16.72 45.73
N PHE A 50 -0.37 15.62 46.07
CA PHE A 50 0.28 14.76 45.09
C PHE A 50 -0.71 14.10 44.12
N VAL A 51 -1.81 13.53 44.65
CA VAL A 51 -2.87 12.90 43.86
C VAL A 51 -3.57 13.92 42.96
N ILE A 52 -3.87 15.13 43.47
CA ILE A 52 -4.44 16.21 42.65
C ILE A 52 -3.48 16.59 41.52
N GLY A 53 -2.18 16.74 41.82
CA GLY A 53 -1.17 16.99 40.80
C GLY A 53 -1.12 15.89 39.75
N LEU A 54 -1.23 14.62 40.15
CA LEU A 54 -1.30 13.49 39.21
C LEU A 54 -2.57 13.51 38.36
N ILE A 55 -3.73 13.77 38.94
CA ILE A 55 -5.00 13.87 38.20
C ILE A 55 -4.95 15.02 37.20
N TRP A 56 -4.40 16.18 37.59
CA TRP A 56 -4.20 17.29 36.66
C TRP A 56 -3.17 16.98 35.58
N ALA A 57 -2.07 16.31 35.91
CA ALA A 57 -1.09 15.86 34.92
C ALA A 57 -1.74 14.93 33.90
N LEU A 58 -2.54 13.96 34.36
CA LEU A 58 -3.29 13.05 33.49
C LEU A 58 -4.33 13.78 32.66
N LYS A 59 -5.07 14.73 33.23
CA LYS A 59 -6.06 15.54 32.50
C LYS A 59 -5.39 16.39 31.43
N LEU A 60 -4.29 17.06 31.76
CA LEU A 60 -3.54 17.90 30.84
C LEU A 60 -2.86 17.08 29.75
N ALA A 61 -2.30 15.91 30.10
CA ALA A 61 -1.81 14.94 29.13
C ALA A 61 -2.95 14.50 28.21
N MET A 62 -4.11 14.11 28.74
CA MET A 62 -5.28 13.74 27.94
C MET A 62 -5.73 14.88 27.01
N GLU A 63 -5.76 16.12 27.48
CA GLU A 63 -6.10 17.31 26.68
C GLU A 63 -5.09 17.57 25.55
N GLN A 64 -3.81 17.23 25.74
CA GLN A 64 -2.73 17.38 24.75
C GLN A 64 -2.58 16.19 23.77
N ILE A 65 -3.27 15.07 24.03
CA ILE A 65 -3.33 13.96 23.09
C ILE A 65 -4.18 14.42 21.91
N ASP A 66 -3.59 14.30 20.72
CA ASP A 66 -4.23 14.62 19.46
C ASP A 66 -5.47 13.75 19.26
N ASP A 67 -6.50 14.24 18.58
CA ASP A 67 -7.76 13.50 18.45
C ASP A 67 -7.56 12.18 17.70
N SER A 68 -6.62 12.14 16.74
CA SER A 68 -6.22 10.88 16.11
C SER A 68 -5.63 9.89 17.11
N ASP A 69 -4.71 10.31 18.00
CA ASP A 69 -4.11 9.41 19.00
C ASP A 69 -5.17 8.88 19.98
N ARG A 70 -6.16 9.72 20.33
CA ARG A 70 -7.31 9.29 21.16
C ARG A 70 -8.13 8.22 20.45
N ILE A 71 -8.42 8.42 19.17
CA ILE A 71 -9.16 7.47 18.34
C ILE A 71 -8.37 6.17 18.19
N GLU A 72 -7.07 6.23 17.91
CA GLU A 72 -6.21 5.06 17.77
C GLU A 72 -6.19 4.22 19.06
N MET A 73 -5.99 4.86 20.22
CA MET A 73 -6.05 4.17 21.51
C MET A 73 -7.41 3.52 21.76
N ARG A 74 -8.50 4.22 21.42
CA ARG A 74 -9.86 3.68 21.54
C ARG A 74 -10.06 2.45 20.65
N TYR A 75 -9.65 2.52 19.39
CA TYR A 75 -9.79 1.42 18.43
C TYR A 75 -8.88 0.23 18.73
N ASN A 76 -7.72 0.48 19.34
CA ASN A 76 -6.88 -0.59 19.86
C ASN A 76 -7.59 -1.40 20.96
N VAL A 77 -8.45 -0.78 21.78
CA VAL A 77 -9.21 -1.43 22.86
C VAL A 77 -10.48 -2.11 22.39
N LEU A 78 -11.18 -1.56 21.38
CA LEU A 78 -12.43 -2.13 20.86
C LEU A 78 -12.27 -3.56 20.33
N SER A 79 -13.32 -4.37 20.44
CA SER A 79 -13.38 -5.64 19.70
C SER A 79 -13.42 -5.36 18.18
N PRO A 80 -12.97 -6.28 17.31
CA PRO A 80 -13.15 -6.10 15.88
C PRO A 80 -14.62 -5.87 15.48
N GLU A 81 -15.56 -6.53 16.16
CA GLU A 81 -17.00 -6.40 15.93
C GLU A 81 -17.51 -5.00 16.25
N ASP A 82 -17.12 -4.45 17.40
CA ASP A 82 -17.51 -3.09 17.80
C ASP A 82 -16.89 -2.02 16.90
N LEU A 83 -15.62 -2.24 16.49
CA LEU A 83 -14.94 -1.35 15.56
C LEU A 83 -15.64 -1.34 14.20
N MET A 84 -16.05 -2.51 13.71
CA MET A 84 -16.84 -2.62 12.48
C MET A 84 -18.16 -1.87 12.56
N ALA A 85 -18.94 -2.11 13.62
CA ALA A 85 -20.22 -1.45 13.83
C ALA A 85 -20.07 0.09 13.90
N GLU A 86 -19.00 0.58 14.53
CA GLU A 86 -18.71 2.01 14.56
C GLU A 86 -18.40 2.56 13.15
N LEU A 87 -17.56 1.88 12.37
CA LEU A 87 -17.21 2.34 11.01
C LEU A 87 -18.39 2.27 10.03
N GLU A 88 -19.28 1.29 10.19
CA GLU A 88 -20.54 1.16 9.44
C GLU A 88 -21.50 2.30 9.82
N SER A 89 -21.61 2.66 11.10
CA SER A 89 -22.48 3.79 11.51
C SER A 89 -22.07 5.14 10.89
N LEU A 90 -20.79 5.32 10.55
CA LEU A 90 -20.31 6.55 9.90
C LEU A 90 -20.83 6.67 8.46
N GLU A 91 -21.12 5.55 7.80
CA GLU A 91 -21.70 5.48 6.45
C GLU A 91 -23.17 5.96 6.46
N ASP A 92 -23.96 5.52 7.43
CA ASP A 92 -25.37 5.92 7.57
C ASP A 92 -25.53 7.44 7.77
N GLU A 93 -24.61 8.06 8.52
CA GLU A 93 -24.55 9.51 8.71
C GLU A 93 -24.25 10.26 7.40
N SER A 94 -23.47 9.66 6.49
CA SER A 94 -23.12 10.29 5.21
C SER A 94 -24.31 10.28 4.23
N THR A 95 -25.09 9.21 4.22
CA THR A 95 -26.26 9.05 3.34
C THR A 95 -27.40 10.00 3.71
N THR A 96 -27.63 10.20 5.02
CA THR A 96 -28.70 11.07 5.52
C THR A 96 -28.50 12.53 5.10
N THR A 97 -27.25 13.01 5.07
CA THR A 97 -26.93 14.41 4.74
C THR A 97 -27.19 14.75 3.26
N THR A 98 -27.05 13.78 2.37
CA THR A 98 -27.17 14.00 0.92
C THR A 98 -28.62 14.20 0.47
N THR A 99 -29.59 13.59 1.14
CA THR A 99 -30.99 13.57 0.68
C THR A 99 -31.76 14.87 0.97
N THR A 100 -31.33 15.67 1.95
CA THR A 100 -32.06 16.88 2.37
C THR A 100 -31.68 18.15 1.60
N THR A 101 -30.60 18.12 0.81
CA THR A 101 -29.96 19.37 0.32
C THR A 101 -30.28 19.70 -1.16
N THR A 102 -31.23 19.02 -1.80
CA THR A 102 -31.53 19.23 -3.23
C THR A 102 -32.36 20.47 -3.56
N THR A 103 -32.69 21.34 -2.60
CA THR A 103 -33.61 22.48 -2.88
C THR A 103 -33.11 23.88 -2.51
N THR A 104 -31.92 24.07 -1.92
CA THR A 104 -31.43 25.44 -1.70
C THR A 104 -29.90 25.53 -1.63
N THR A 105 -29.36 26.38 -2.49
CA THR A 105 -27.94 26.70 -2.74
C THR A 105 -27.27 27.41 -1.56
N SER A 106 -26.91 26.67 -0.51
CA SER A 106 -25.99 27.16 0.53
C SER A 106 -25.09 26.04 1.04
N ALA A 107 -23.93 25.89 0.39
CA ALA A 107 -22.87 24.93 0.71
C ALA A 107 -22.04 25.37 1.93
N THR A 108 -22.66 25.45 3.11
CA THR A 108 -21.97 25.67 4.39
C THR A 108 -22.08 24.44 5.28
N GLY A 109 -21.79 23.26 4.73
CA GLY A 109 -21.54 22.07 5.54
C GLY A 109 -20.32 22.32 6.44
N ASN A 110 -20.40 21.90 7.70
CA ASN A 110 -19.35 22.16 8.69
C ASN A 110 -18.10 21.29 8.37
N PRO A 111 -16.99 21.87 7.85
CA PRO A 111 -15.84 21.11 7.34
C PRO A 111 -15.12 20.29 8.42
N SER A 112 -15.37 20.61 9.70
CA SER A 112 -14.84 19.86 10.84
C SER A 112 -15.43 18.46 10.97
N SER A 113 -16.69 18.25 10.55
CA SER A 113 -17.36 16.95 10.67
C SER A 113 -16.74 15.94 9.71
N GLU A 114 -16.51 16.35 8.46
CA GLU A 114 -15.95 15.47 7.43
C GLU A 114 -14.51 15.07 7.74
N THR A 115 -13.70 16.03 8.19
CA THR A 115 -12.32 15.76 8.62
C THR A 115 -12.29 14.74 9.78
N SER A 116 -13.21 14.86 10.73
CA SER A 116 -13.33 13.90 11.84
C SER A 116 -13.69 12.48 11.35
N LYS A 117 -14.60 12.36 10.37
CA LYS A 117 -14.96 11.07 9.76
C LYS A 117 -13.78 10.42 9.04
N ARG A 118 -13.04 11.21 8.24
CA ARG A 118 -11.84 10.74 7.54
C ARG A 118 -10.80 10.18 8.51
N ILE A 119 -10.51 10.91 9.59
CA ILE A 119 -9.59 10.45 10.65
C ILE A 119 -10.07 9.12 11.25
N LYS A 120 -11.37 9.00 11.58
CA LYS A 120 -11.92 7.74 12.10
C LYS A 120 -11.75 6.58 11.12
N TYR A 121 -11.99 6.78 9.82
CA TYR A 121 -11.75 5.71 8.84
C TYR A 121 -10.28 5.30 8.75
N LEU A 122 -9.36 6.27 8.73
CA LEU A 122 -7.91 5.98 8.68
C LEU A 122 -7.44 5.19 9.89
N GLU A 123 -7.77 5.64 11.10
CA GLU A 123 -7.40 4.94 12.33
C GLU A 123 -8.10 3.58 12.44
N GLY A 124 -9.34 3.50 11.96
CA GLY A 124 -10.12 2.26 11.93
C GLY A 124 -9.49 1.20 11.03
N LEU A 125 -9.10 1.58 9.82
CA LEU A 125 -8.38 0.71 8.87
C LEU A 125 -7.06 0.22 9.46
N ALA A 126 -6.27 1.11 10.09
CA ALA A 126 -5.01 0.75 10.73
C ALA A 126 -5.21 -0.22 11.92
N ALA A 127 -6.21 0.04 12.77
CA ALA A 127 -6.55 -0.83 13.89
C ALA A 127 -7.04 -2.21 13.42
N LEU A 128 -7.86 -2.28 12.37
CA LEU A 128 -8.29 -3.55 11.76
C LEU A 128 -7.10 -4.34 11.21
N ALA A 129 -6.18 -3.68 10.48
CA ALA A 129 -4.97 -4.31 9.96
C ALA A 129 -4.13 -4.94 11.09
N LYS A 130 -3.96 -4.22 12.20
CA LYS A 130 -3.23 -4.70 13.39
C LYS A 130 -3.92 -5.90 14.02
N LYS A 131 -5.24 -5.84 14.20
CA LYS A 131 -6.03 -6.97 14.75
C LYS A 131 -5.98 -8.20 13.83
N TYR A 132 -6.05 -8.00 12.51
CA TYR A 132 -5.92 -9.10 11.54
C TYR A 132 -4.56 -9.77 11.63
N ASN A 133 -3.47 -8.99 11.68
CA ASN A 133 -2.12 -9.55 11.83
C ASN A 133 -1.95 -10.39 13.10
N GLN A 134 -2.61 -10.01 14.19
CA GLN A 134 -2.55 -10.73 15.47
C GLN A 134 -3.38 -12.01 15.46
N GLN A 135 -4.59 -11.99 14.87
CA GLN A 135 -5.55 -13.07 15.01
C GLN A 135 -5.63 -14.00 13.79
N LYS A 136 -5.37 -13.48 12.59
CA LYS A 136 -5.47 -14.17 11.28
C LYS A 136 -6.76 -14.98 11.10
N LYS A 137 -7.89 -14.50 11.65
CA LYS A 137 -9.19 -15.15 11.54
C LYS A 137 -9.82 -14.84 10.17
N PRO A 138 -10.38 -15.83 9.45
CA PRO A 138 -11.03 -15.60 8.15
C PRO A 138 -12.17 -14.58 8.22
N GLN A 139 -13.00 -14.62 9.28
CA GLN A 139 -14.08 -13.64 9.47
C GLN A 139 -13.55 -12.19 9.54
N LEU A 140 -12.38 -12.00 10.16
CA LEU A 140 -11.75 -10.69 10.26
C LEU A 140 -11.22 -10.22 8.90
N ALA A 141 -10.72 -11.13 8.05
CA ALA A 141 -10.37 -10.80 6.66
C ALA A 141 -11.59 -10.27 5.89
N LEU A 142 -12.74 -10.94 6.03
CA LEU A 142 -13.98 -10.54 5.39
C LEU A 142 -14.47 -9.14 5.84
N TRP A 143 -14.32 -8.82 7.13
CA TRP A 143 -14.60 -7.49 7.67
C TRP A 143 -13.63 -6.43 7.16
N CYS A 144 -12.34 -6.75 7.14
CA CYS A 144 -11.31 -5.88 6.56
C CYS A 144 -11.61 -5.56 5.09
N GLN A 145 -12.01 -6.57 4.32
CA GLN A 145 -12.43 -6.39 2.92
C GLN A 145 -13.65 -5.47 2.83
N GLN A 146 -14.67 -5.68 3.65
CA GLN A 146 -15.90 -4.88 3.64
C GLN A 146 -15.62 -3.41 3.89
N ILE A 147 -14.90 -3.07 4.96
CA ILE A 147 -14.57 -1.67 5.26
C ILE A 147 -13.67 -1.06 4.19
N ALA A 148 -12.67 -1.80 3.68
CA ALA A 148 -11.82 -1.28 2.61
C ALA A 148 -12.64 -0.92 1.36
N PHE A 149 -13.62 -1.75 0.99
CA PHE A 149 -14.49 -1.49 -0.14
C PHE A 149 -15.48 -0.34 0.12
N THR A 150 -16.08 -0.28 1.29
CA THR A 150 -16.94 0.84 1.70
C THR A 150 -16.18 2.17 1.64
N THR A 151 -15.00 2.23 2.24
CA THR A 151 -14.17 3.44 2.26
C THR A 151 -13.67 3.86 0.88
N LEU A 152 -13.32 2.91 0.00
CA LEU A 152 -12.97 3.21 -1.40
C LEU A 152 -14.15 3.80 -2.19
N ARG A 153 -15.38 3.39 -1.89
CA ARG A 153 -16.59 3.95 -2.53
C ARG A 153 -16.94 5.33 -2.00
N LEU A 154 -16.82 5.54 -0.70
CA LEU A 154 -17.13 6.82 -0.05
C LEU A 154 -16.08 7.89 -0.36
N TYR A 155 -14.80 7.52 -0.39
CA TYR A 155 -13.67 8.46 -0.53
C TYR A 155 -12.69 8.08 -1.65
N PRO A 156 -13.14 7.92 -2.91
CA PRO A 156 -12.27 7.52 -4.03
C PRO A 156 -11.22 8.58 -4.39
N THR A 157 -11.39 9.81 -3.90
CA THR A 157 -10.49 10.94 -4.16
C THR A 157 -9.51 11.24 -3.04
N ASP A 158 -9.66 10.60 -1.89
CA ASP A 158 -8.78 10.79 -0.74
C ASP A 158 -7.63 9.79 -0.77
N ASN A 159 -6.44 10.26 -1.12
CA ASN A 159 -5.28 9.39 -1.30
C ASN A 159 -4.88 8.68 -0.01
N GLU A 160 -5.06 9.28 1.17
CA GLU A 160 -4.71 8.63 2.44
C GLU A 160 -5.65 7.46 2.72
N ILE A 161 -6.96 7.67 2.52
CA ILE A 161 -7.96 6.62 2.70
C ILE A 161 -7.77 5.53 1.65
N VAL A 162 -7.59 5.90 0.37
CA VAL A 162 -7.31 4.93 -0.70
C VAL A 162 -6.05 4.11 -0.35
N ALA A 163 -4.97 4.75 0.07
CA ALA A 163 -3.75 4.05 0.47
C ALA A 163 -3.97 3.11 1.66
N GLY A 164 -4.75 3.54 2.67
CA GLY A 164 -5.12 2.73 3.83
C GLY A 164 -5.93 1.49 3.42
N SER A 165 -6.96 1.68 2.61
CA SER A 165 -7.86 0.62 2.14
C SER A 165 -7.12 -0.38 1.24
N ILE A 166 -6.31 0.10 0.30
CA ILE A 166 -5.50 -0.75 -0.58
C ILE A 166 -4.46 -1.54 0.23
N SER A 167 -3.83 -0.93 1.25
CA SER A 167 -2.91 -1.65 2.14
C SER A 167 -3.60 -2.77 2.90
N LEU A 168 -4.82 -2.51 3.39
CA LEU A 168 -5.62 -3.50 4.08
C LEU A 168 -6.01 -4.64 3.14
N LEU A 169 -6.42 -4.34 1.91
CA LEU A 169 -6.72 -5.34 0.88
C LEU A 169 -5.51 -6.20 0.51
N ALA A 170 -4.32 -5.58 0.34
CA ALA A 170 -3.07 -6.31 0.11
C ALA A 170 -2.76 -7.29 1.24
N LEU A 171 -3.00 -6.87 2.49
CA LEU A 171 -2.72 -7.69 3.68
C LEU A 171 -3.58 -8.96 3.72
N ILE A 172 -4.84 -8.87 3.29
CA ILE A 172 -5.79 -9.99 3.31
C ILE A 172 -5.89 -10.72 1.95
N ALA A 173 -5.14 -10.30 0.93
CA ALA A 173 -5.30 -10.78 -0.44
C ALA A 173 -5.11 -12.31 -0.59
N LYS A 174 -4.31 -12.93 0.29
CA LYS A 174 -4.06 -14.38 0.31
C LYS A 174 -5.11 -15.18 1.07
N ASP A 175 -6.04 -14.54 1.76
CA ASP A 175 -7.11 -15.24 2.48
C ASP A 175 -8.13 -15.85 1.50
N THR A 176 -8.37 -17.16 1.62
CA THR A 176 -9.23 -17.91 0.70
C THR A 176 -10.67 -17.40 0.65
N GLN A 177 -11.23 -16.91 1.77
CA GLN A 177 -12.61 -16.42 1.80
C GLN A 177 -12.73 -15.05 1.11
N THR A 178 -11.72 -14.20 1.30
CA THR A 178 -11.58 -12.92 0.61
C THR A 178 -11.52 -13.13 -0.91
N ARG A 179 -10.73 -14.10 -1.36
CA ARG A 179 -10.60 -14.48 -2.78
C ARG A 179 -11.90 -15.02 -3.38
N LYS A 180 -12.64 -15.83 -2.62
CA LYS A 180 -13.99 -16.27 -3.01
C LYS A 180 -14.94 -15.10 -3.20
N ARG A 181 -14.88 -14.05 -2.37
CA ARG A 181 -15.74 -12.87 -2.55
C ARG A 181 -15.42 -12.10 -3.84
N TYR A 182 -14.15 -11.93 -4.21
CA TYR A 182 -13.79 -11.32 -5.50
C TYR A 182 -14.47 -12.01 -6.69
N LYS A 183 -14.53 -13.35 -6.64
CA LYS A 183 -15.07 -14.18 -7.73
C LYS A 183 -16.59 -14.30 -7.73
N TYR A 184 -17.19 -14.55 -6.56
CA TYR A 184 -18.60 -14.93 -6.46
C TYR A 184 -19.51 -13.75 -6.06
N GLN A 185 -18.95 -12.62 -5.65
CA GLN A 185 -19.68 -11.40 -5.29
C GLN A 185 -19.10 -10.17 -6.01
N PRO A 186 -18.96 -10.19 -7.35
CA PRO A 186 -18.26 -9.13 -8.09
C PRO A 186 -18.98 -7.77 -8.03
N ASN A 187 -20.28 -7.72 -7.76
CA ASN A 187 -21.01 -6.45 -7.63
C ASN A 187 -20.57 -5.68 -6.37
N ASP A 188 -20.39 -6.40 -5.26
CA ASP A 188 -20.10 -5.82 -3.95
C ASP A 188 -18.60 -5.79 -3.65
N TYR A 189 -17.84 -6.73 -4.23
CA TYR A 189 -16.42 -6.93 -3.95
C TYR A 189 -15.61 -7.13 -5.24
N GLY A 190 -16.07 -6.65 -6.40
CA GLY A 190 -15.31 -6.75 -7.65
C GLY A 190 -13.99 -6.00 -7.60
N LEU A 191 -12.98 -6.52 -8.29
CA LEU A 191 -11.64 -5.90 -8.34
C LEU A 191 -11.64 -4.54 -9.06
N SER A 192 -12.73 -4.20 -9.76
CA SER A 192 -12.89 -2.95 -10.49
C SER A 192 -12.89 -1.73 -9.57
N VAL A 193 -13.45 -1.87 -8.36
CA VAL A 193 -13.50 -0.78 -7.38
C VAL A 193 -12.10 -0.31 -6.96
N PRO A 194 -11.20 -1.17 -6.43
CA PRO A 194 -9.85 -0.74 -6.11
C PRO A 194 -9.03 -0.34 -7.35
N ILE A 195 -9.21 -1.00 -8.49
CA ILE A 195 -8.51 -0.62 -9.74
C ILE A 195 -8.90 0.79 -10.18
N ASP A 196 -10.20 1.12 -10.18
CA ASP A 196 -10.68 2.44 -10.58
C ASP A 196 -10.24 3.54 -9.60
N ALA A 197 -10.20 3.25 -8.30
CA ALA A 197 -9.67 4.17 -7.30
C ALA A 197 -8.17 4.47 -7.54
N LEU A 198 -7.39 3.44 -7.89
CA LEU A 198 -5.97 3.59 -8.23
C LEU A 198 -5.76 4.32 -9.57
N LYS A 199 -6.59 4.06 -10.59
CA LYS A 199 -6.57 4.82 -11.87
C LYS A 199 -6.81 6.31 -11.61
N LYS A 200 -7.84 6.66 -10.84
CA LYS A 200 -8.10 8.06 -10.44
C LYS A 200 -6.97 8.66 -9.62
N THR A 201 -6.29 7.85 -8.81
CA THR A 201 -5.11 8.30 -8.05
C THR A 201 -3.95 8.62 -8.99
N LEU A 202 -3.72 7.79 -10.00
CA LEU A 202 -2.69 8.03 -11.02
C LEU A 202 -3.02 9.25 -11.91
N GLU A 203 -4.28 9.44 -12.29
CA GLU A 203 -4.73 10.64 -13.01
C GLU A 203 -4.40 11.91 -12.23
N ARG A 204 -4.75 11.96 -10.94
CA ARG A 204 -4.40 13.09 -10.07
C ARG A 204 -2.89 13.28 -9.92
N ALA A 205 -2.14 12.19 -9.82
CA ALA A 205 -0.69 12.25 -9.73
C ALA A 205 -0.05 12.88 -10.98
N LYS A 206 -0.66 12.71 -12.16
CA LYS A 206 -0.19 13.31 -13.41
C LYS A 206 -0.45 14.81 -13.50
N GLU A 207 -1.38 15.32 -12.71
CA GLU A 207 -1.76 16.74 -12.65
C GLU A 207 -1.11 17.49 -11.49
N GLU A 208 -0.44 16.78 -10.57
CA GLU A 208 0.13 17.36 -9.36
C GLU A 208 1.56 17.86 -9.60
N GLU A 209 1.84 19.09 -9.16
CA GLU A 209 3.16 19.72 -9.26
C GLU A 209 3.93 19.70 -7.92
N ASP A 210 3.25 19.40 -6.80
CA ASP A 210 3.85 19.35 -5.46
C ASP A 210 4.57 18.01 -5.19
N GLU A 211 5.90 18.08 -5.05
CA GLU A 211 6.78 16.94 -4.76
C GLU A 211 6.34 16.14 -3.51
N THR A 212 5.83 16.81 -2.47
CA THR A 212 5.44 16.11 -1.23
C THR A 212 4.20 15.23 -1.44
N LYS A 213 3.32 15.65 -2.34
CA LYS A 213 2.16 14.85 -2.72
C LYS A 213 2.53 13.79 -3.75
N GLU A 214 3.53 14.04 -4.60
CA GLU A 214 4.10 13.03 -5.49
C GLU A 214 4.51 11.78 -4.70
N GLU A 215 5.22 11.94 -3.57
CA GLU A 215 5.62 10.82 -2.71
C GLU A 215 4.40 10.04 -2.17
N LEU A 216 3.33 10.74 -1.79
CA LEU A 216 2.08 10.10 -1.34
C LEU A 216 1.40 9.32 -2.46
N PHE A 217 1.38 9.86 -3.68
CA PHE A 217 0.84 9.19 -4.86
C PHE A 217 1.67 7.95 -5.22
N ALA A 218 3.00 8.08 -5.23
CA ALA A 218 3.93 6.98 -5.46
C ALA A 218 3.72 5.87 -4.43
N GLU A 219 3.61 6.20 -3.14
CA GLU A 219 3.35 5.23 -2.08
C GLU A 219 1.99 4.54 -2.24
N THR A 220 0.95 5.29 -2.64
CA THR A 220 -0.38 4.73 -2.88
C THR A 220 -0.37 3.73 -4.04
N LEU A 221 0.29 4.06 -5.15
CA LEU A 221 0.38 3.19 -6.32
C LEU A 221 1.34 2.02 -6.13
N ARG A 222 2.40 2.19 -5.34
CA ARG A 222 3.24 1.09 -4.84
C ARG A 222 2.40 0.06 -4.09
N LYS A 223 1.55 0.51 -3.17
CA LYS A 223 0.59 -0.34 -2.45
C LYS A 223 -0.41 -0.99 -3.39
N GLY A 224 -0.87 -0.28 -4.41
CA GLY A 224 -1.71 -0.79 -5.48
C GLY A 224 -1.06 -1.97 -6.22
N CYS A 225 0.19 -1.81 -6.65
CA CYS A 225 0.95 -2.88 -7.30
C CYS A 225 1.09 -4.10 -6.38
N LEU A 226 1.46 -3.89 -5.11
CA LEU A 226 1.52 -4.96 -4.11
C LEU A 226 0.17 -5.69 -3.96
N PHE A 227 -0.94 -4.96 -3.88
CA PHE A 227 -2.28 -5.56 -3.79
C PHE A 227 -2.59 -6.43 -5.03
N LEU A 228 -2.39 -5.89 -6.22
CA LEU A 228 -2.70 -6.57 -7.49
C LEU A 228 -1.83 -7.81 -7.71
N GLY A 229 -0.54 -7.77 -7.34
CA GLY A 229 0.28 -8.98 -7.35
C GLY A 229 -0.18 -9.98 -6.28
N ALA A 230 -0.48 -9.52 -5.06
CA ALA A 230 -0.84 -10.41 -3.96
C ALA A 230 -2.16 -11.17 -4.19
N VAL A 231 -3.14 -10.55 -4.82
CA VAL A 231 -4.43 -11.22 -5.15
C VAL A 231 -4.28 -12.27 -6.26
N CYS A 232 -3.23 -12.15 -7.07
CA CYS A 232 -2.93 -13.07 -8.18
C CYS A 232 -1.93 -14.19 -7.82
N ASN A 233 -1.33 -14.16 -6.62
CA ASN A 233 -0.20 -15.03 -6.26
C ASN A 233 -0.47 -16.55 -6.31
N ASP A 234 -1.72 -16.99 -6.37
CA ASP A 234 -2.04 -18.40 -6.58
C ASP A 234 -2.98 -18.53 -7.80
N ASN A 235 -2.48 -19.12 -8.88
CA ASN A 235 -3.16 -19.20 -10.18
C ASN A 235 -4.50 -19.99 -10.18
N GLU A 236 -4.91 -20.56 -9.05
CA GLU A 236 -6.06 -21.48 -8.94
C GLU A 236 -7.44 -20.82 -9.19
N ASP A 237 -7.57 -19.50 -9.00
CA ASP A 237 -8.89 -18.86 -8.95
C ASP A 237 -9.30 -18.10 -10.23
N GLY A 238 -8.40 -17.92 -11.19
CA GLY A 238 -8.64 -17.10 -12.39
C GLY A 238 -8.62 -15.58 -12.14
N LEU A 239 -8.27 -15.15 -10.92
CA LEU A 239 -8.24 -13.74 -10.54
C LEU A 239 -7.23 -12.92 -11.33
N ALA A 240 -6.11 -13.52 -11.76
CA ALA A 240 -5.13 -12.84 -12.63
C ALA A 240 -5.77 -12.37 -13.95
N MET A 241 -6.58 -13.23 -14.58
CA MET A 241 -7.31 -12.85 -15.79
C MET A 241 -8.35 -11.76 -15.51
N GLN A 242 -9.03 -11.83 -14.36
CA GLN A 242 -9.99 -10.79 -13.95
C GLN A 242 -9.31 -9.42 -13.75
N VAL A 243 -8.15 -9.38 -13.09
CA VAL A 243 -7.35 -8.15 -12.95
C VAL A 243 -7.00 -7.56 -14.31
N VAL A 244 -6.58 -8.38 -15.27
CA VAL A 244 -6.28 -7.94 -16.64
C VAL A 244 -7.54 -7.42 -17.36
N GLN A 245 -8.66 -8.13 -17.25
CA GLN A 245 -9.94 -7.72 -17.88
C GLN A 245 -10.46 -6.38 -17.36
N GLU A 246 -10.18 -6.06 -16.11
CA GLU A 246 -10.58 -4.80 -15.48
C GLU A 246 -9.53 -3.67 -15.69
N GLY A 247 -8.48 -3.93 -16.47
CA GLY A 247 -7.45 -2.95 -16.83
C GLY A 247 -6.38 -2.74 -15.74
N GLY A 248 -6.17 -3.74 -14.88
CA GLY A 248 -5.17 -3.69 -13.82
C GLY A 248 -3.73 -3.79 -14.34
N LEU A 249 -3.51 -4.49 -15.46
CA LEU A 249 -2.18 -4.60 -16.06
C LEU A 249 -1.70 -3.25 -16.61
N GLU A 250 -2.57 -2.58 -17.36
CA GLU A 250 -2.33 -1.24 -17.92
C GLU A 250 -2.07 -0.23 -16.80
N LEU A 251 -2.86 -0.29 -15.71
CA LEU A 251 -2.63 0.53 -14.53
C LEU A 251 -1.23 0.31 -13.92
N ILE A 252 -0.79 -0.95 -13.77
CA ILE A 252 0.55 -1.25 -13.22
C ILE A 252 1.65 -0.69 -14.13
N LEU A 253 1.53 -0.89 -15.45
CA LEU A 253 2.50 -0.38 -16.42
C LEU A 253 2.54 1.15 -16.45
N ASP A 254 1.38 1.81 -16.44
CA ASP A 254 1.29 3.27 -16.45
C ASP A 254 1.86 3.88 -15.15
N ALA A 255 1.57 3.27 -14.00
CA ALA A 255 2.12 3.70 -12.72
C ALA A 255 3.65 3.54 -12.68
N ALA A 256 4.17 2.40 -13.18
CA ALA A 256 5.60 2.17 -13.23
C ALA A 256 6.32 3.15 -14.18
N ASN A 257 5.73 3.45 -15.34
CA ASN A 257 6.29 4.42 -16.28
C ASN A 257 6.27 5.85 -15.74
N TRP A 258 5.18 6.24 -15.05
CA TRP A 258 5.09 7.56 -14.45
C TRP A 258 6.13 7.73 -13.33
N PHE A 259 6.14 6.80 -12.38
CA PHE A 259 7.06 6.79 -11.23
C PHE A 259 8.34 5.99 -11.50
N ARG A 260 8.88 6.05 -12.72
CA ARG A 260 10.02 5.21 -13.16
C ARG A 260 11.32 5.38 -12.37
N LEU A 261 11.48 6.50 -11.66
CA LEU A 261 12.62 6.80 -10.79
C LEU A 261 12.35 6.42 -9.31
N HIS A 262 11.12 6.04 -8.97
CA HIS A 262 10.79 5.55 -7.63
C HIS A 262 11.05 4.05 -7.58
N GLU A 263 12.20 3.69 -7.02
CA GLU A 263 12.66 2.30 -6.89
C GLU A 263 11.57 1.39 -6.29
N ALA A 264 10.90 1.86 -5.24
CA ALA A 264 9.89 1.08 -4.54
C ALA A 264 8.67 0.79 -5.45
N VAL A 265 8.21 1.75 -6.25
CA VAL A 265 7.13 1.53 -7.22
C VAL A 265 7.57 0.53 -8.28
N SER A 266 8.76 0.72 -8.84
CA SER A 266 9.35 -0.15 -9.87
C SER A 266 9.45 -1.61 -9.41
N ASN A 267 9.95 -1.83 -8.20
CA ASN A 267 10.07 -3.16 -7.60
C ASN A 267 8.70 -3.86 -7.50
N TRP A 268 7.73 -3.20 -6.86
CA TRP A 268 6.41 -3.81 -6.64
C TRP A 268 5.61 -3.95 -7.94
N ALA A 269 5.81 -3.06 -8.92
CA ALA A 269 5.21 -3.18 -10.24
C ALA A 269 5.75 -4.40 -10.98
N LEU A 270 7.08 -4.58 -11.04
CA LEU A 270 7.71 -5.74 -11.68
C LEU A 270 7.30 -7.06 -11.00
N TRP A 271 7.27 -7.08 -9.67
CA TRP A 271 6.76 -8.23 -8.92
C TRP A 271 5.30 -8.55 -9.26
N ALA A 272 4.44 -7.53 -9.31
CA ALA A 272 3.04 -7.72 -9.66
C ALA A 272 2.88 -8.27 -11.09
N ILE A 273 3.56 -7.67 -12.08
CA ILE A 273 3.54 -8.15 -13.46
C ILE A 273 4.03 -9.60 -13.54
N PHE A 274 5.10 -9.94 -12.84
CA PHE A 274 5.58 -11.32 -12.77
C PHE A 274 4.52 -12.26 -12.23
N THR A 275 3.90 -11.92 -11.09
CA THR A 275 2.84 -12.74 -10.51
C THR A 275 1.63 -12.91 -11.43
N LEU A 276 1.24 -11.86 -12.16
CA LEU A 276 0.16 -11.92 -13.14
C LEU A 276 0.51 -12.80 -14.36
N ALA A 277 1.73 -12.68 -14.88
CA ALA A 277 2.13 -13.31 -16.13
C ALA A 277 2.72 -14.72 -15.97
N PHE A 278 3.16 -15.09 -14.76
CA PHE A 278 3.84 -16.35 -14.50
C PHE A 278 2.95 -17.55 -14.84
N ASP A 279 3.38 -18.34 -15.81
CA ASP A 279 2.66 -19.49 -16.37
C ASP A 279 1.26 -19.14 -16.93
N GLN A 280 1.04 -17.88 -17.33
CA GLN A 280 -0.22 -17.38 -17.90
C GLN A 280 -0.01 -16.84 -19.32
N LEU A 281 -0.01 -17.74 -20.32
CA LEU A 281 0.25 -17.39 -21.73
C LEU A 281 -0.64 -16.24 -22.25
N GLN A 282 -1.93 -16.24 -21.87
CA GLN A 282 -2.87 -15.19 -22.28
C GLN A 282 -2.43 -13.81 -21.78
N ILE A 283 -1.93 -13.75 -20.54
CA ILE A 283 -1.48 -12.52 -19.89
C ILE A 283 -0.13 -12.08 -20.46
N LYS A 284 0.78 -13.03 -20.73
CA LYS A 284 2.04 -12.74 -21.45
C LYS A 284 1.79 -12.07 -22.79
N VAL A 285 0.82 -12.57 -23.58
CA VAL A 285 0.42 -11.94 -24.86
C VAL A 285 -0.07 -10.51 -24.65
N GLN A 286 -0.91 -10.28 -23.65
CA GLN A 286 -1.40 -8.92 -23.35
C GLN A 286 -0.28 -8.00 -22.87
N LEU A 287 0.64 -8.50 -22.04
CA LEU A 287 1.82 -7.75 -21.59
C LEU A 287 2.69 -7.29 -22.77
N VAL A 288 2.93 -8.17 -23.75
CA VAL A 288 3.66 -7.80 -24.98
C VAL A 288 2.93 -6.71 -25.76
N ARG A 289 1.60 -6.84 -25.92
CA ARG A 289 0.76 -5.84 -26.61
C ARG A 289 0.75 -4.48 -25.92
N CYS A 290 0.84 -4.46 -24.59
CA CYS A 290 0.88 -3.24 -23.79
C CYS A 290 2.29 -2.65 -23.65
N LEU A 291 3.25 -3.02 -24.52
CA LEU A 291 4.64 -2.57 -24.44
C LEU A 291 5.29 -2.84 -23.09
N GLY A 292 4.93 -3.98 -22.48
CA GLY A 292 5.46 -4.39 -21.17
C GLY A 292 6.96 -4.65 -21.19
N ILE A 293 7.50 -5.26 -22.25
CA ILE A 293 8.95 -5.56 -22.37
C ILE A 293 9.80 -4.29 -22.38
N PRO A 294 9.50 -3.27 -23.23
CA PRO A 294 10.16 -1.97 -23.14
C PRO A 294 10.10 -1.36 -21.74
N THR A 295 8.92 -1.38 -21.11
CA THR A 295 8.70 -0.85 -19.76
C THR A 295 9.62 -1.55 -18.75
N ILE A 296 9.68 -2.90 -18.75
CA ILE A 296 10.55 -3.67 -17.84
C ILE A 296 12.02 -3.28 -18.01
N CYS A 297 12.51 -3.22 -19.25
CA CYS A 297 13.89 -2.84 -19.53
C CYS A 297 14.18 -1.40 -19.07
N GLU A 298 13.26 -0.48 -19.29
CA GLU A 298 13.40 0.92 -18.86
C GLU A 298 13.43 1.06 -17.33
N LEU A 299 12.59 0.34 -16.59
CA LEU A 299 12.61 0.33 -15.12
C LEU A 299 13.95 -0.17 -14.57
N MET A 300 14.51 -1.24 -15.17
CA MET A 300 15.84 -1.74 -14.79
C MET A 300 16.95 -0.71 -15.08
N LYS A 301 16.89 -0.01 -16.24
CA LYS A 301 17.85 1.06 -16.58
C LYS A 301 17.78 2.24 -15.62
N ASN A 302 16.58 2.61 -15.19
CA ASN A 302 16.36 3.75 -14.31
C ASN A 302 16.72 3.44 -12.85
N ASN A 303 16.77 2.15 -12.47
CA ASN A 303 17.08 1.71 -11.11
C ASN A 303 18.20 0.65 -11.09
N PRO A 304 19.39 0.95 -11.65
CA PRO A 304 20.43 -0.07 -11.88
C PRO A 304 21.01 -0.61 -10.57
N SER A 305 21.00 0.19 -9.50
CA SER A 305 21.53 -0.17 -8.17
C SER A 305 20.51 -0.88 -7.27
N SER A 306 19.29 -1.13 -7.74
CA SER A 306 18.27 -1.84 -6.95
C SER A 306 18.31 -3.33 -7.22
N LEU A 307 18.73 -4.10 -6.21
CA LEU A 307 18.76 -5.56 -6.29
C LEU A 307 17.38 -6.14 -6.63
N GLU A 308 16.33 -5.67 -5.96
CA GLU A 308 14.98 -6.24 -6.12
C GLU A 308 14.37 -5.88 -7.49
N VAL A 309 14.59 -4.67 -8.01
CA VAL A 309 14.18 -4.31 -9.39
C VAL A 309 14.88 -5.20 -10.41
N ASN A 310 16.19 -5.40 -10.28
CA ASN A 310 16.96 -6.22 -11.21
C ASN A 310 16.63 -7.71 -11.10
N ARG A 311 16.39 -8.22 -9.88
CA ARG A 311 15.91 -9.59 -9.66
C ARG A 311 14.57 -9.84 -10.34
N HIS A 312 13.55 -9.04 -10.04
CA HIS A 312 12.22 -9.22 -10.61
C HIS A 312 12.19 -8.95 -12.11
N GLY A 313 12.89 -7.92 -12.59
CA GLY A 313 13.01 -7.61 -14.01
C GLY A 313 13.68 -8.74 -14.80
N THR A 314 14.79 -9.28 -14.30
CA THR A 314 15.49 -10.42 -14.92
C THR A 314 14.62 -11.68 -14.91
N ALA A 315 13.95 -11.99 -13.80
CA ALA A 315 13.05 -13.14 -13.70
C ALA A 315 11.87 -13.06 -14.69
N LEU A 316 11.28 -11.88 -14.85
CA LEU A 316 10.20 -11.65 -15.79
C LEU A 316 10.66 -11.75 -17.24
N LEU A 317 11.80 -11.15 -17.59
CA LEU A 317 12.39 -11.28 -18.93
C LEU A 317 12.77 -12.74 -19.24
N PHE A 318 13.30 -13.46 -18.26
CA PHE A 318 13.61 -14.88 -18.37
C PHE A 318 12.35 -15.70 -18.68
N ASP A 319 11.28 -15.51 -17.90
CA ASP A 319 10.01 -16.23 -18.10
C ASP A 319 9.30 -15.87 -19.42
N LEU A 320 9.46 -14.64 -19.91
CA LEU A 320 8.93 -14.21 -21.21
C LEU A 320 9.73 -14.76 -22.39
N LEU A 321 11.05 -14.90 -22.27
CA LEU A 321 11.91 -15.39 -23.34
C LEU A 321 11.98 -16.92 -23.42
N ARG A 322 11.55 -17.62 -22.37
CA ARG A 322 11.54 -19.07 -22.33
C ARG A 322 10.45 -19.64 -23.23
N GLU A 323 10.84 -20.51 -24.16
CA GLU A 323 9.91 -21.32 -24.94
C GLU A 323 9.36 -22.43 -24.04
N ASN A 324 8.07 -22.42 -23.72
CA ASN A 324 7.46 -23.60 -23.10
C ASN A 324 7.06 -24.59 -24.20
N PRO A 325 7.43 -25.87 -24.09
CA PRO A 325 7.04 -26.90 -25.06
C PRO A 325 5.51 -27.10 -25.13
N ASN A 326 4.80 -26.70 -24.06
CA ASN A 326 3.34 -26.72 -23.99
C ASN A 326 2.68 -25.58 -24.78
N ASP A 327 3.43 -24.56 -25.22
CA ASP A 327 2.90 -23.44 -26.01
C ASP A 327 2.81 -23.77 -27.51
N SER A 328 2.89 -25.07 -27.86
CA SER A 328 2.76 -25.55 -29.24
C SER A 328 1.46 -25.03 -29.89
N PRO A 329 1.49 -24.60 -31.17
CA PRO A 329 0.34 -24.02 -31.89
C PRO A 329 -0.88 -24.94 -31.97
N ASP A 330 -0.74 -26.23 -31.66
CA ASP A 330 -1.83 -27.21 -31.63
C ASP A 330 -2.67 -27.14 -30.34
N ASN A 331 -2.32 -26.26 -29.38
CA ASN A 331 -3.03 -26.15 -28.12
C ASN A 331 -4.41 -25.48 -28.30
N ALA A 332 -5.45 -26.06 -27.69
CA ALA A 332 -6.87 -25.87 -28.01
C ALA A 332 -7.45 -24.43 -27.92
N ASN A 333 -6.67 -23.45 -27.44
CA ASN A 333 -7.15 -22.10 -27.15
C ASN A 333 -6.88 -21.07 -28.27
N ASN A 334 -6.28 -21.46 -29.40
CA ASN A 334 -5.99 -20.56 -30.55
C ASN A 334 -5.19 -19.29 -30.20
N ILE A 335 -4.44 -19.27 -29.09
CA ILE A 335 -3.63 -18.12 -28.70
C ILE A 335 -2.27 -18.23 -29.38
N LYS A 336 -2.04 -17.36 -30.37
CA LYS A 336 -0.77 -17.28 -31.06
C LYS A 336 0.26 -16.57 -30.19
N TRP A 337 1.23 -17.33 -29.67
CA TRP A 337 2.45 -16.81 -29.06
C TRP A 337 3.58 -16.84 -30.10
N ASP A 338 4.28 -15.72 -30.26
CA ASP A 338 5.42 -15.61 -31.17
C ASP A 338 6.69 -15.27 -30.38
N PRO A 339 7.49 -16.29 -29.99
CA PRO A 339 8.74 -16.08 -29.27
C PRO A 339 9.73 -15.16 -30.01
N TRP A 340 9.68 -15.12 -31.34
CA TRP A 340 10.54 -14.27 -32.15
C TRP A 340 10.17 -12.79 -32.02
N GLU A 341 8.88 -12.48 -31.98
CA GLU A 341 8.40 -11.12 -31.75
C GLU A 341 8.82 -10.61 -30.38
N VAL A 342 8.63 -11.43 -29.34
CA VAL A 342 9.06 -11.15 -27.97
C VAL A 342 10.57 -10.88 -27.90
N ARG A 343 11.38 -11.76 -28.49
CA ARG A 343 12.83 -11.61 -28.53
C ARG A 343 13.26 -10.34 -29.28
N LYS A 344 12.66 -10.07 -30.44
CA LYS A 344 12.95 -8.86 -31.23
C LYS A 344 12.64 -7.60 -30.42
N MET A 345 11.49 -7.56 -29.75
CA MET A 345 11.08 -6.44 -28.90
C MET A 345 12.04 -6.25 -27.72
N ALA A 346 12.45 -7.34 -27.06
CA ALA A 346 13.40 -7.29 -25.94
C ALA A 346 14.77 -6.75 -26.41
N LEU A 347 15.32 -7.28 -27.50
CA LEU A 347 16.58 -6.81 -28.07
C LEU A 347 16.52 -5.33 -28.46
N ALA A 348 15.43 -4.89 -29.12
CA ALA A 348 15.23 -3.50 -29.47
C ALA A 348 15.12 -2.56 -28.24
N SER A 349 14.71 -3.12 -27.09
CA SER A 349 14.60 -2.40 -25.81
C SER A 349 15.93 -2.35 -25.03
N GLY A 350 17.00 -2.95 -25.55
CA GLY A 350 18.31 -3.01 -24.89
C GLY A 350 18.42 -4.15 -23.86
N LEU A 351 17.78 -5.29 -24.11
CA LEU A 351 17.84 -6.49 -23.26
C LEU A 351 19.28 -6.84 -22.81
N HIS A 352 20.22 -6.89 -23.75
CA HIS A 352 21.59 -7.28 -23.45
C HIS A 352 22.25 -6.32 -22.47
N ASP A 353 22.09 -5.02 -22.68
CA ASP A 353 22.69 -4.00 -21.82
C ASP A 353 22.15 -4.08 -20.39
N VAL A 354 20.82 -4.23 -20.23
CA VAL A 354 20.19 -4.26 -18.89
C VAL A 354 20.55 -5.51 -18.12
N VAL A 355 20.53 -6.68 -18.77
CA VAL A 355 20.86 -7.96 -18.12
C VAL A 355 22.34 -8.02 -17.80
N PHE A 356 23.22 -7.62 -18.73
CA PHE A 356 24.65 -7.59 -18.50
C PHE A 356 25.03 -6.61 -17.38
N SER A 357 24.40 -5.43 -17.34
CA SER A 357 24.58 -4.46 -16.25
C SER A 357 24.14 -5.03 -14.91
N ALA A 358 22.97 -5.67 -14.84
CA ALA A 358 22.46 -6.30 -13.63
C ALA A 358 23.39 -7.40 -13.11
N MET A 359 23.91 -8.26 -13.99
CA MET A 359 24.86 -9.32 -13.63
C MET A 359 26.18 -8.78 -13.09
N ASN A 360 26.68 -7.67 -13.63
CA ASN A 360 27.90 -7.05 -13.14
C ASN A 360 27.70 -6.38 -11.78
N GLU A 361 26.59 -5.66 -11.59
CA GLU A 361 26.27 -4.98 -10.33
C GLU A 361 26.01 -6.00 -9.20
N PHE A 362 25.27 -7.08 -9.48
CA PHE A 362 24.85 -8.08 -8.50
C PHE A 362 25.47 -9.45 -8.75
N SER A 363 26.79 -9.48 -8.93
CA SER A 363 27.56 -10.69 -9.24
C SER A 363 27.49 -11.79 -8.16
N ASP A 364 27.10 -11.43 -6.94
CA ASP A 364 26.86 -12.33 -5.80
C ASP A 364 25.43 -12.92 -5.78
N SER A 365 24.50 -12.39 -6.56
CA SER A 365 23.12 -12.85 -6.62
C SER A 365 22.97 -14.01 -7.61
N MET A 366 22.97 -15.24 -7.06
CA MET A 366 22.88 -16.48 -7.85
C MET A 366 21.72 -16.49 -8.86
N ASP A 367 20.55 -16.00 -8.45
CA ASP A 367 19.34 -15.93 -9.28
C ASP A 367 19.51 -15.00 -10.50
N ILE A 368 20.00 -13.76 -10.30
CA ILE A 368 20.28 -12.82 -11.39
C ILE A 368 21.33 -13.41 -12.33
N MET A 369 22.39 -14.00 -11.78
CA MET A 369 23.48 -14.56 -12.58
C MET A 369 23.03 -15.75 -13.44
N MET A 370 22.31 -16.70 -12.85
CA MET A 370 21.85 -17.90 -13.58
C MET A 370 20.83 -17.54 -14.67
N MET A 371 19.81 -16.73 -14.33
CA MET A 371 18.80 -16.31 -15.32
C MET A 371 19.42 -15.42 -16.40
N GLY A 372 20.31 -14.50 -16.01
CA GLY A 372 20.99 -13.60 -16.94
C GLY A 372 21.86 -14.32 -17.95
N GLN A 373 22.62 -15.34 -17.53
CA GLN A 373 23.41 -16.18 -18.44
C GLN A 373 22.53 -16.87 -19.49
N GLU A 374 21.44 -17.51 -19.06
CA GLU A 374 20.52 -18.18 -19.97
C GLU A 374 19.90 -17.20 -20.97
N ILE A 375 19.52 -15.99 -20.52
CA ILE A 375 19.02 -14.93 -21.40
C ILE A 375 20.09 -14.52 -22.43
N LEU A 376 21.30 -14.19 -21.99
CA LEU A 376 22.37 -13.68 -22.87
C LEU A 376 22.78 -14.73 -23.92
N ILE A 377 22.96 -15.99 -23.51
CA ILE A 377 23.28 -17.10 -24.41
C ILE A 377 22.12 -17.36 -25.36
N GLY A 378 20.90 -17.48 -24.82
CA GLY A 378 19.70 -17.80 -25.60
C GLY A 378 19.35 -16.75 -26.64
N THR A 379 19.77 -15.50 -26.44
CA THR A 379 19.51 -14.37 -27.34
C THR A 379 20.71 -13.97 -28.21
N GLY A 380 21.80 -14.74 -28.17
CA GLY A 380 22.95 -14.57 -29.08
C GLY A 380 23.85 -13.38 -28.76
N PHE A 381 23.99 -13.02 -27.48
CA PHE A 381 24.96 -12.02 -27.03
C PHE A 381 26.39 -12.40 -27.47
N GLN A 382 27.13 -11.43 -28.01
CA GLN A 382 28.47 -11.66 -28.61
C GLN A 382 29.63 -11.32 -27.66
N GLY A 383 29.36 -10.72 -26.50
CA GLY A 383 30.37 -10.39 -25.50
C GLY A 383 30.68 -11.54 -24.54
N ASP A 384 31.67 -11.32 -23.68
CA ASP A 384 32.01 -12.27 -22.61
C ASP A 384 30.89 -12.31 -21.57
N VAL A 385 30.22 -13.46 -21.41
CA VAL A 385 29.12 -13.64 -20.46
C VAL A 385 29.70 -13.81 -19.05
N PRO A 386 29.27 -13.01 -18.04
CA PRO A 386 29.76 -13.15 -16.68
C PRO A 386 29.41 -14.52 -16.08
N VAL A 387 30.36 -15.14 -15.37
CA VAL A 387 30.20 -16.47 -14.77
C VAL A 387 30.02 -16.34 -13.26
N TYR A 388 28.95 -16.93 -12.70
CA TYR A 388 28.75 -17.00 -11.25
C TYR A 388 29.90 -17.76 -10.58
N GLN A 389 30.60 -17.10 -9.66
CA GLN A 389 31.64 -17.72 -8.84
C GLN A 389 31.06 -17.95 -7.44
N GLN A 390 30.85 -19.21 -7.05
CA GLN A 390 30.53 -19.54 -5.66
C GLN A 390 31.74 -19.17 -4.80
N MET A 391 31.62 -18.10 -4.01
CA MET A 391 32.62 -17.73 -3.00
C MET A 391 32.49 -18.57 -1.73
#